data_AF-A0A0Q4ES98-F1
#
_entry.id   AF-A0A0Q4ES98-F1
#
_cell.length_a   1.000
_cell.length_b   1.000
_cell.length_c   1.000
_cell.angle_alpha   90.00
_cell.angle_beta   90.00
_cell.angle_gamma   90.00
#
_symmetry.space_group_name_H-M   'P 1'
#
loop_
_entity.id
_entity.type
_entity.pdbx_description
1 polymer ?
#
loop_
_entity_poly.entity_id
_entity_poly.type
_entity_poly.pdbx_seq_one_letter_code
_entity_poly.pdbx_strand_id
1 'polypeptide(L)'
;MLGTVGDRIVELAACWALVLIVTGLYLWWPRGRGGLGGILYPRLGARGRLFWRDLHAVIGVWSVAFIAFLLLTGLPWAGIQGDLLNRGTAALGIGYPASNRTHNAPASVPMKTALGEAPWTMELAPMPTSTAASEHAGHAGHEMTMAVRDDAAVAGIDRIATSVTRDHHVAGAYRLFLPSGPTGVYTAYTYPDHPQGQRTLYFDRWTGGLIREVG
;
A
#
# COMPACT_ATOMS: atom_id res chain seq x y z
N MET A 1 8.01 -14.34 0.89
CA MET A 1 8.52 -13.27 1.78
C MET A 1 8.00 -13.55 3.19
N LEU A 2 8.81 -13.36 4.24
CA LEU A 2 8.62 -13.76 5.65
C LEU A 2 7.40 -13.11 6.38
N GLY A 3 6.36 -12.72 5.65
CA GLY A 3 5.18 -12.04 6.18
C GLY A 3 5.54 -10.72 6.88
N THR A 4 4.70 -10.34 7.84
CA THR A 4 4.86 -9.14 8.66
C THR A 4 6.19 -9.10 9.41
N VAL A 5 6.73 -10.25 9.83
CA VAL A 5 8.00 -10.32 10.57
C VAL A 5 9.17 -9.88 9.68
N GLY A 6 9.19 -10.34 8.43
CA GLY A 6 10.21 -9.93 7.46
C GLY A 6 10.20 -8.43 7.19
N ASP A 7 9.02 -7.86 7.01
CA ASP A 7 8.82 -6.41 6.83
C ASP A 7 9.39 -5.61 8.02
N ARG A 8 9.08 -6.02 9.25
CA ARG A 8 9.57 -5.33 10.46
C ARG A 8 11.10 -5.40 10.62
N ILE A 9 11.71 -6.53 10.30
CA ILE A 9 13.18 -6.67 10.38
C ILE A 9 13.85 -5.78 9.33
N VAL A 10 13.35 -5.77 8.09
CA VAL A 10 13.89 -4.93 7.02
C VAL A 10 13.73 -3.45 7.35
N GLU A 11 12.58 -3.06 7.89
CA GLU A 11 12.29 -1.69 8.30
C GLU A 11 13.21 -1.23 9.45
N LEU A 12 13.43 -2.07 10.45
CA LEU A 12 14.40 -1.81 11.52
C LEU A 12 15.82 -1.68 10.96
N ALA A 13 16.22 -2.58 10.06
CA ALA A 13 17.53 -2.55 9.41
C ALA A 13 17.72 -1.28 8.57
N ALA A 14 16.69 -0.83 7.84
CA ALA A 14 16.71 0.40 7.05
C ALA A 14 16.86 1.65 7.95
N CYS A 15 16.12 1.70 9.06
CA CYS A 15 16.23 2.79 10.04
C CYS A 15 17.64 2.82 10.66
N TRP A 16 18.18 1.67 11.07
CA TRP A 16 19.53 1.59 11.61
C TRP A 16 20.60 1.92 10.58
N ALA A 17 20.42 1.51 9.31
CA ALA A 17 21.33 1.86 8.23
C ALA A 17 21.39 3.39 8.03
N LEU A 18 20.25 4.10 8.09
CA LEU A 18 20.25 5.57 8.06
C LEU A 18 21.01 6.18 9.24
N VAL A 19 20.81 5.67 10.47
CA VAL A 19 21.56 6.13 11.65
C VAL A 19 23.07 5.91 11.47
N LEU A 20 23.48 4.72 10.99
CA LEU A 20 24.88 4.40 10.72
C LEU A 20 25.47 5.27 9.61
N ILE A 21 24.70 5.59 8.58
CA ILE A 21 25.10 6.51 7.51
C ILE A 21 25.34 7.91 8.08
N VAL A 22 24.39 8.46 8.84
CA VAL A 22 24.48 9.82 9.39
C VAL A 22 25.64 9.91 10.38
N THR A 23 25.75 8.94 11.29
CA THR A 23 26.83 8.90 12.30
C THR A 23 28.19 8.65 11.65
N GLY A 24 28.29 7.74 10.69
CA GLY A 24 29.52 7.48 9.93
C GLY A 24 29.99 8.72 9.17
N LEU A 25 29.08 9.43 8.51
CA LEU A 25 29.39 10.68 7.80
C LEU A 25 29.80 11.79 8.78
N TYR A 26 29.13 11.89 9.93
CA TYR A 26 29.45 12.87 10.98
C TYR A 26 30.83 12.63 11.62
N LEU A 27 31.21 11.36 11.83
CA LEU A 27 32.52 10.99 12.37
C LEU A 27 33.62 11.19 11.32
N TRP A 28 33.35 10.83 10.07
CA TRP A 28 34.28 10.99 8.97
C TRP A 28 34.47 12.45 8.53
N TRP A 29 33.48 13.32 8.81
CA TRP A 29 33.49 14.69 8.34
C TRP A 29 34.80 15.42 8.71
N PRO A 30 35.57 15.91 7.73
CA PRO A 30 36.87 16.49 7.97
C PRO A 30 36.73 17.84 8.66
N ARG A 31 36.94 17.86 9.98
CA ARG A 31 37.00 19.08 10.79
C ARG A 31 38.34 19.77 10.54
N GLY A 32 38.34 20.87 9.77
CA GLY A 32 39.52 21.74 9.59
C GLY A 32 40.29 21.62 8.27
N ARG A 33 39.71 21.09 7.18
CA ARG A 33 40.33 21.11 5.85
C ARG A 33 39.61 22.12 4.94
N GLY A 34 40.32 23.16 4.49
CA GLY A 34 39.78 24.28 3.70
C GLY A 34 39.39 23.98 2.25
N GLY A 35 38.87 22.79 1.93
CA GLY A 35 38.39 22.49 0.58
C GLY A 35 37.75 21.10 0.42
N LEU A 36 36.89 20.97 -0.59
CA LEU A 36 36.08 19.77 -0.91
C LEU A 36 36.89 18.65 -1.62
N GLY A 37 38.13 18.94 -2.04
CA GLY A 37 39.00 17.96 -2.69
C GLY A 37 39.43 16.85 -1.74
N GLY A 38 39.32 15.60 -2.16
CA GLY A 38 39.52 14.40 -1.33
C GLY A 38 38.30 14.00 -0.49
N ILE A 39 37.16 14.67 -0.70
CA ILE A 39 35.87 14.41 -0.05
C ILE A 39 34.82 14.10 -1.12
N LEU A 40 34.57 15.04 -2.03
CA LEU A 40 33.58 14.89 -3.12
C LEU A 40 34.20 14.46 -4.46
N TYR A 41 35.46 14.86 -4.69
CA TYR A 41 36.22 14.51 -5.89
C TYR A 41 37.67 14.16 -5.51
N PRO A 42 38.30 13.18 -6.19
CA PRO A 42 39.65 12.76 -5.86
C PRO A 42 40.66 13.82 -6.30
N ARG A 43 41.71 14.04 -5.51
CA ARG A 43 42.81 14.94 -5.90
C ARG A 43 43.71 14.20 -6.89
N LEU A 44 43.50 14.43 -8.19
CA LEU A 44 44.25 13.76 -9.27
C LEU A 44 45.77 14.05 -9.26
N GLY A 45 46.20 15.10 -8.56
CA GLY A 45 47.62 15.42 -8.34
C GLY A 45 48.26 14.70 -7.13
N ALA A 46 47.47 14.00 -6.30
CA ALA A 46 48.00 13.25 -5.16
C ALA A 46 48.54 11.89 -5.62
N ARG A 47 49.66 11.43 -5.03
CA ARG A 47 50.26 10.12 -5.30
C ARG A 47 50.43 9.31 -4.02
N GLY A 48 50.45 7.98 -4.15
CA GLY A 48 50.67 7.05 -3.04
C GLY A 48 49.49 6.96 -2.07
N ARG A 49 49.77 6.94 -0.75
CA ARG A 49 48.78 6.73 0.32
C ARG A 49 47.62 7.74 0.29
N LEU A 50 47.91 8.99 -0.09
CA LEU A 50 46.92 10.06 -0.11
C LEU A 50 45.87 9.86 -1.21
N PHE A 51 46.29 9.35 -2.37
CA PHE A 51 45.39 9.06 -3.49
C PHE A 51 44.39 7.95 -3.16
N TRP A 52 44.87 6.83 -2.60
CA TRP A 52 44.01 5.70 -2.20
C TRP A 52 42.99 6.09 -1.13
N ARG A 53 43.42 6.94 -0.18
CA ARG A 53 42.52 7.50 0.83
C ARG A 53 41.43 8.37 0.21
N ASP A 54 41.82 9.27 -0.69
CA ASP A 54 40.88 10.17 -1.37
C ASP A 54 39.92 9.39 -2.29
N LEU A 55 40.38 8.33 -2.97
CA LEU A 55 39.52 7.45 -3.78
C LEU A 55 38.49 6.71 -2.93
N HIS A 56 38.92 6.08 -1.83
CA HIS A 56 38.01 5.37 -0.91
C HIS A 56 36.98 6.32 -0.28
N ALA A 57 37.43 7.52 0.12
CA ALA A 57 36.57 8.58 0.63
C ALA A 57 35.47 8.97 -0.37
N VAL A 58 35.86 9.26 -1.61
CA VAL A 58 34.93 9.70 -2.65
C VAL A 58 33.93 8.60 -3.01
N ILE A 59 34.41 7.37 -3.25
CA ILE A 59 33.53 6.23 -3.54
C ILE A 59 32.57 5.99 -2.37
N GLY A 60 33.07 6.08 -1.13
CA GLY A 60 32.28 5.92 0.08
C GLY A 60 31.14 6.94 0.17
N VAL A 61 31.45 8.23 -0.02
CA VAL A 61 30.44 9.31 0.01
C VAL A 61 29.36 9.09 -1.05
N TRP A 62 29.74 8.80 -2.29
CA TRP A 62 28.76 8.60 -3.37
C TRP A 62 27.93 7.32 -3.18
N SER A 63 28.56 6.24 -2.70
CA SER A 63 27.85 4.99 -2.39
C SER A 63 26.85 5.19 -1.26
N VAL A 64 27.25 5.87 -0.18
CA VAL A 64 26.37 6.17 0.95
C VAL A 64 25.23 7.11 0.54
N ALA A 65 25.50 8.12 -0.28
CA ALA A 65 24.45 9.00 -0.82
C ALA A 65 23.44 8.22 -1.66
N PHE A 66 23.90 7.31 -2.51
CA PHE A 66 23.04 6.44 -3.31
C PHE A 66 22.22 5.48 -2.45
N ILE A 67 22.84 4.82 -1.46
CA ILE A 67 22.13 3.94 -0.51
C ILE A 67 21.09 4.73 0.29
N ALA A 68 21.45 5.90 0.81
CA ALA A 68 20.52 6.75 1.55
C ALA A 68 19.32 7.18 0.69
N PHE A 69 19.55 7.52 -0.58
CA PHE A 69 18.48 7.78 -1.53
C PHE A 69 17.54 6.58 -1.67
N LEU A 70 18.09 5.38 -1.93
CA LEU A 70 17.29 4.16 -2.04
C LEU A 70 16.48 3.87 -0.77
N LEU A 71 17.10 4.01 0.41
CA LEU A 71 16.41 3.83 1.70
C LEU A 71 15.27 4.84 1.87
N LEU A 72 15.51 6.12 1.63
CA LEU A 72 14.49 7.16 1.77
C LEU A 72 13.34 6.97 0.79
N THR A 73 13.60 6.54 -0.44
CA THR A 73 12.55 6.23 -1.43
C THR A 73 11.84 4.89 -1.17
N GLY A 74 12.48 3.98 -0.44
CA GLY A 74 11.94 2.66 -0.11
C GLY A 74 11.07 2.65 1.15
N LEU A 75 11.39 3.49 2.15
CA LEU A 75 10.64 3.55 3.42
C LEU A 75 9.13 3.81 3.26
N PRO A 76 8.64 4.66 2.33
CA PRO A 76 7.21 4.81 2.07
C PRO A 76 6.48 3.51 1.67
N TRP A 77 7.21 2.50 1.19
CA TRP A 77 6.66 1.21 0.79
C TRP A 77 6.79 0.14 1.89
N ALA A 78 7.41 0.47 3.02
CA ALA A 78 7.49 -0.40 4.19
C ALA A 78 6.18 -0.35 4.99
N GLY A 79 5.91 -1.39 5.78
CA GLY A 79 4.63 -1.51 6.49
C GLY A 79 4.33 -0.38 7.49
N ILE A 80 5.25 -0.01 8.38
CA ILE A 80 4.97 1.04 9.40
C ILE A 80 5.07 2.44 8.78
N GLN A 81 6.16 2.72 8.09
CA GLN A 81 6.43 4.05 7.54
C GLN A 81 5.45 4.41 6.42
N GLY A 82 5.02 3.44 5.61
CA GLY A 82 3.96 3.61 4.63
C GLY A 82 2.59 3.91 5.26
N ASP A 83 2.22 3.21 6.34
CA ASP A 83 1.01 3.49 7.12
C ASP A 83 1.08 4.89 7.75
N LEU A 84 2.23 5.28 8.31
CA LEU A 84 2.45 6.62 8.87
C LEU A 84 2.30 7.71 7.82
N LEU A 85 2.90 7.51 6.64
CA LEU A 85 2.76 8.43 5.51
C LEU A 85 1.30 8.53 5.06
N ASN A 86 0.60 7.40 4.94
CA ASN A 86 -0.81 7.35 4.53
C ASN A 86 -1.73 8.06 5.54
N ARG A 87 -1.48 7.90 6.84
CA ARG A 87 -2.19 8.65 7.89
C ARG A 87 -1.93 10.15 7.80
N GLY A 88 -0.68 10.53 7.52
CA GLY A 88 -0.29 11.93 7.32
C GLY A 88 -0.96 12.56 6.11
N THR A 89 -0.94 11.89 4.96
CA THR A 89 -1.61 12.38 3.74
C THR A 89 -3.13 12.42 3.90
N ALA A 90 -3.73 11.43 4.56
CA ALA A 90 -5.15 11.42 4.88
C ALA A 90 -5.56 12.60 5.78
N ALA A 91 -4.75 12.92 6.80
CA ALA A 91 -4.98 14.08 7.68
C ALA A 91 -4.87 15.42 6.93
N LEU A 92 -3.99 15.50 5.94
CA LEU A 92 -3.83 16.66 5.07
C LEU A 92 -4.88 16.72 3.94
N GLY A 93 -5.76 15.72 3.83
CA GLY A 93 -6.76 15.63 2.78
C GLY A 93 -6.17 15.39 1.38
N ILE A 94 -4.95 14.88 1.30
CA ILE A 94 -4.23 14.57 0.06
C ILE A 94 -4.37 13.06 -0.20
N GLY A 95 -4.75 12.67 -1.42
CA GLY A 95 -4.93 11.26 -1.81
C GLY A 95 -6.40 10.84 -1.84
N TYR A 96 -6.84 9.98 -0.92
CA TYR A 96 -8.16 9.34 -0.93
C TYR A 96 -9.33 10.33 -1.08
N PRO A 97 -10.41 10.04 -1.83
CA PRO A 97 -11.64 10.83 -1.82
C PRO A 97 -12.22 10.93 -0.41
N ALA A 98 -12.91 12.03 -0.08
CA ALA A 98 -13.49 12.23 1.26
C ALA A 98 -14.40 11.08 1.74
N SER A 99 -15.04 10.37 0.81
CA SER A 99 -15.85 9.17 1.09
C SER A 99 -15.04 7.93 1.48
N ASN A 100 -13.73 7.92 1.25
CA ASN A 100 -12.79 6.90 1.72
C ASN A 100 -11.95 7.36 2.93
N ARG A 101 -12.03 8.64 3.31
CA ARG A 101 -11.37 9.16 4.51
C ARG A 101 -12.20 8.74 5.71
N THR A 102 -11.55 8.08 6.67
CA THR A 102 -12.09 7.25 7.75
C THR A 102 -12.93 7.99 8.81
N HIS A 103 -13.73 8.98 8.45
CA HIS A 103 -14.54 9.74 9.41
C HIS A 103 -15.99 9.25 9.53
N ASN A 104 -16.47 8.36 8.64
CA ASN A 104 -17.80 7.74 8.74
C ASN A 104 -17.90 6.38 8.02
N ALA A 105 -16.83 5.58 8.00
CA ALA A 105 -16.89 4.25 7.39
C ALA A 105 -17.22 3.18 8.45
N PRO A 106 -18.10 2.21 8.15
CA PRO A 106 -18.39 1.09 9.06
C PRO A 106 -17.11 0.37 9.50
N ALA A 107 -17.14 -0.26 10.68
CA ALA A 107 -16.06 -1.08 11.24
C ALA A 107 -15.85 -2.39 10.47
N SER A 108 -15.69 -2.30 9.16
CA SER A 108 -15.46 -3.42 8.26
C SER A 108 -13.97 -3.71 8.12
N VAL A 109 -13.66 -4.98 7.87
CA VAL A 109 -12.31 -5.45 7.53
C VAL A 109 -11.76 -4.71 6.29
N PRO A 110 -10.48 -4.30 6.26
CA PRO A 110 -9.87 -3.68 5.08
C PRO A 110 -10.03 -4.55 3.82
N MET A 111 -10.18 -3.93 2.66
CA MET A 111 -10.46 -4.65 1.40
C MET A 111 -9.45 -5.74 1.07
N LYS A 112 -8.15 -5.49 1.26
CA LYS A 112 -7.10 -6.48 1.03
C LYS A 112 -7.29 -7.73 1.89
N THR A 113 -7.64 -7.53 3.16
CA THR A 113 -7.87 -8.63 4.11
C THR A 113 -9.15 -9.38 3.86
N ALA A 114 -10.19 -8.73 3.34
CA ALA A 114 -11.48 -9.36 3.04
C ALA A 114 -11.46 -10.14 1.71
N LEU A 115 -10.78 -9.61 0.69
CA LEU A 115 -10.78 -10.16 -0.68
C LEU A 115 -9.52 -10.96 -1.03
N GLY A 116 -8.46 -10.86 -0.22
CA GLY A 116 -7.13 -11.41 -0.53
C GLY A 116 -6.33 -10.53 -1.51
N GLU A 117 -7.00 -9.89 -2.46
CA GLU A 117 -6.43 -8.91 -3.40
C GLU A 117 -7.38 -7.71 -3.57
N ALA A 118 -6.82 -6.50 -3.62
CA ALA A 118 -7.56 -5.27 -3.91
C ALA A 118 -6.66 -4.31 -4.70
N PRO A 119 -7.23 -3.36 -5.47
CA PRO A 119 -6.47 -2.26 -6.05
C PRO A 119 -5.60 -1.57 -4.99
N TRP A 120 -4.36 -1.23 -5.33
CA TRP A 120 -3.41 -0.63 -4.38
C TRP A 120 -3.95 0.65 -3.72
N THR A 121 -4.77 1.41 -4.45
CA THR A 121 -5.45 2.62 -3.95
C THR A 121 -6.59 2.33 -2.98
N MET A 122 -7.00 1.08 -2.82
CA MET A 122 -8.18 0.68 -2.06
C MET A 122 -7.86 -0.40 -1.02
N GLU A 123 -6.62 -0.89 -0.92
CA GLU A 123 -6.24 -1.97 -0.01
C GLU A 123 -6.61 -1.69 1.45
N LEU A 124 -6.46 -0.43 1.88
CA LEU A 124 -6.75 0.04 3.24
C LEU A 124 -8.18 0.60 3.39
N ALA A 125 -8.95 0.67 2.29
CA ALA A 125 -10.32 1.15 2.37
C ALA A 125 -11.20 0.13 3.12
N PRO A 126 -12.18 0.60 3.89
CA PRO A 126 -13.15 -0.25 4.58
C PRO A 126 -14.10 -0.91 3.57
N MET A 127 -14.36 -2.21 3.71
CA MET A 127 -15.37 -2.92 2.91
C MET A 127 -16.78 -2.37 3.17
N PRO A 128 -17.53 -1.96 2.13
CA PRO A 128 -18.93 -1.62 2.31
C PRO A 128 -19.74 -2.85 2.72
N THR A 129 -20.83 -2.63 3.44
CA THR A 129 -21.73 -3.68 3.93
C THR A 129 -23.05 -3.63 3.18
N SER A 130 -23.56 -4.79 2.78
CA SER A 130 -24.95 -4.92 2.33
C SER A 130 -25.90 -4.69 3.50
N THR A 131 -27.03 -4.05 3.25
CA THR A 131 -28.07 -3.90 4.26
C THR A 131 -28.84 -5.21 4.37
N ALA A 132 -28.49 -6.04 5.36
CA ALA A 132 -29.38 -7.12 5.76
C ALA A 132 -30.60 -6.50 6.45
N ALA A 133 -31.81 -6.85 6.02
CA ALA A 133 -33.07 -6.41 6.62
C ALA A 133 -33.34 -7.07 8.00
N SER A 134 -32.32 -7.22 8.86
CA SER A 134 -32.47 -7.90 10.15
C SER A 134 -31.77 -7.15 11.28
N GLU A 135 -32.56 -6.83 12.31
CA GLU A 135 -32.25 -6.00 13.49
C GLU A 135 -31.28 -6.62 14.51
N HIS A 136 -30.39 -7.55 14.13
CA HIS A 136 -29.50 -8.23 15.07
C HIS A 136 -28.01 -8.06 14.71
N ALA A 137 -27.58 -6.80 14.57
CA ALA A 137 -26.18 -6.41 14.34
C ALA A 137 -25.37 -6.35 15.65
N GLY A 138 -25.18 -7.49 16.31
CA GLY A 138 -24.36 -7.58 17.53
C GLY A 138 -23.59 -8.90 17.61
N HIS A 139 -22.26 -8.80 17.53
CA HIS A 139 -21.27 -9.85 17.81
C HIS A 139 -20.96 -10.85 16.67
N ALA A 140 -20.00 -10.50 15.80
CA ALA A 140 -19.26 -11.47 15.02
C ALA A 140 -17.75 -11.17 15.13
N GLY A 141 -17.19 -11.46 16.30
CA GLY A 141 -15.75 -11.53 16.50
C GLY A 141 -15.25 -12.92 16.13
N HIS A 142 -14.25 -12.98 15.25
CA HIS A 142 -13.29 -14.09 15.09
C HIS A 142 -13.84 -15.51 14.87
N GLU A 143 -14.79 -15.72 13.95
CA GLU A 143 -14.95 -17.04 13.33
C GLU A 143 -14.34 -17.05 11.93
N MET A 144 -13.29 -17.85 11.78
CA MET A 144 -12.83 -18.33 10.48
C MET A 144 -13.87 -19.33 9.97
N THR A 145 -15.02 -18.84 9.50
CA THR A 145 -16.02 -19.70 8.88
C THR A 145 -15.39 -20.27 7.62
N MET A 146 -15.14 -21.58 7.63
CA MET A 146 -14.88 -22.37 6.42
C MET A 146 -15.84 -21.91 5.32
N ALA A 147 -15.34 -21.77 4.09
CA ALA A 147 -16.16 -21.37 2.93
C ALA A 147 -17.26 -22.41 2.70
N VAL A 148 -18.37 -22.28 3.44
CA VAL A 148 -19.62 -22.95 3.15
C VAL A 148 -20.10 -22.34 1.85
N ARG A 149 -20.40 -23.20 0.88
CA ARG A 149 -20.98 -22.79 -0.39
C ARG A 149 -22.27 -22.01 -0.10
N ASP A 150 -22.23 -20.70 -0.30
CA ASP A 150 -23.39 -19.83 -0.17
C ASP A 150 -24.16 -19.86 -1.50
N ASP A 151 -25.09 -20.82 -1.62
CA ASP A 151 -25.85 -21.06 -2.85
C ASP A 151 -26.65 -19.82 -3.30
N ALA A 152 -27.09 -18.99 -2.36
CA ALA A 152 -27.77 -17.73 -2.66
C ALA A 152 -26.80 -16.71 -3.27
N ALA A 153 -25.57 -16.63 -2.74
CA ALA A 153 -24.52 -15.81 -3.34
C ALA A 153 -24.10 -16.33 -4.73
N VAL A 154 -24.09 -17.64 -4.95
CA VAL A 154 -23.80 -18.22 -6.28
C VAL A 154 -24.92 -17.92 -7.28
N ALA A 155 -26.19 -18.05 -6.88
CA ALA A 155 -27.34 -17.76 -7.74
C ALA A 155 -27.41 -16.29 -8.19
N GLY A 156 -26.86 -15.36 -7.40
CA GLY A 156 -26.82 -13.93 -7.74
C GLY A 156 -25.73 -13.55 -8.76
N ILE A 157 -24.76 -14.43 -9.05
CA ILE A 157 -23.59 -14.10 -9.91
C ILE A 157 -24.03 -13.62 -11.29
N ASP A 158 -24.92 -14.35 -11.97
CA ASP A 158 -25.31 -14.03 -13.36
C ASP A 158 -25.98 -12.66 -13.45
N ARG A 159 -26.76 -12.29 -12.42
CA ARG A 159 -27.42 -10.98 -12.34
C ARG A 159 -26.38 -9.86 -12.23
N ILE A 160 -25.41 -10.00 -11.33
CA ILE A 160 -24.36 -9.01 -11.11
C ILE A 160 -23.41 -8.94 -12.31
N ALA A 161 -23.04 -10.08 -12.89
CA ALA A 161 -22.21 -10.14 -14.09
C ALA A 161 -22.88 -9.43 -15.28
N THR A 162 -24.20 -9.57 -15.39
CA THR A 162 -24.98 -8.87 -16.42
C THR A 162 -25.06 -7.37 -16.15
N SER A 163 -25.29 -6.93 -14.90
CA SER A 163 -25.36 -5.49 -14.59
C SER A 163 -24.02 -4.78 -14.76
N VAL A 164 -22.91 -5.42 -14.37
CA VAL A 164 -21.54 -4.90 -14.56
C VAL A 164 -21.26 -4.60 -16.04
N THR A 165 -21.69 -5.48 -16.94
CA THR A 165 -21.43 -5.34 -18.38
C THR A 165 -22.46 -4.48 -19.11
N ARG A 166 -23.75 -4.66 -18.85
CA ARG A 166 -24.83 -3.97 -19.56
C ARG A 166 -25.15 -2.58 -18.99
N ASP A 167 -25.25 -2.47 -17.67
CA ASP A 167 -25.76 -1.27 -17.02
C ASP A 167 -24.63 -0.31 -16.65
N HIS A 168 -23.46 -0.86 -16.31
CA HIS A 168 -22.29 -0.09 -15.88
C HIS A 168 -21.16 -0.03 -16.93
N HIS A 169 -21.38 -0.62 -18.11
CA HIS A 169 -20.50 -0.56 -19.27
C HIS A 169 -19.02 -0.87 -18.98
N VAL A 170 -18.77 -1.86 -18.11
CA VAL A 170 -17.40 -2.35 -17.89
C VAL A 170 -16.96 -3.17 -19.10
N ALA A 171 -16.28 -2.50 -20.03
CA ALA A 171 -15.73 -3.10 -21.23
C ALA A 171 -14.36 -3.73 -20.93
N GLY A 172 -14.33 -5.01 -20.54
CA GLY A 172 -13.09 -5.75 -20.36
C GLY A 172 -13.18 -6.87 -19.32
N ALA A 173 -12.04 -7.53 -19.08
CA ALA A 173 -11.92 -8.49 -18.00
C ALA A 173 -12.09 -7.79 -16.65
N TYR A 174 -12.94 -8.35 -15.80
CA TYR A 174 -13.11 -7.92 -14.41
C TYR A 174 -12.99 -9.13 -13.49
N ARG A 175 -12.57 -8.89 -12.25
CA ARG A 175 -12.63 -9.90 -11.19
C ARG A 175 -13.85 -9.64 -10.33
N LEU A 176 -14.63 -10.69 -10.12
CA LEU A 176 -15.83 -10.67 -9.27
C LEU A 176 -15.55 -11.47 -8.00
N PHE A 177 -15.74 -10.82 -6.86
CA PHE A 177 -15.66 -11.43 -5.55
C PHE A 177 -17.07 -11.62 -5.00
N LEU A 178 -17.33 -12.81 -4.47
CA LEU A 178 -18.61 -13.14 -3.86
C LEU A 178 -18.72 -12.52 -2.45
N PRO A 179 -19.93 -12.17 -2.00
CA PRO A 179 -20.16 -11.72 -0.65
C PRO A 179 -19.88 -12.85 0.35
N SER A 180 -19.07 -12.54 1.36
CA SER A 180 -18.86 -13.43 2.51
C SER A 180 -19.86 -13.09 3.62
N GLY A 181 -20.77 -14.00 3.93
CA GLY A 181 -21.75 -13.84 5.01
C GLY A 181 -22.85 -12.79 4.76
N PRO A 182 -23.86 -12.67 5.66
CA PRO A 182 -25.13 -11.99 5.40
C PRO A 182 -25.05 -10.49 5.10
N THR A 183 -23.95 -9.85 5.48
CA THR A 183 -23.68 -8.42 5.26
C THR A 183 -22.61 -8.19 4.19
N GLY A 184 -22.07 -9.25 3.58
CA GLY A 184 -21.09 -9.15 2.51
C GLY A 184 -21.66 -8.52 1.24
N VAL A 185 -20.80 -7.95 0.41
CA VAL A 185 -21.14 -7.30 -0.87
C VAL A 185 -20.49 -8.05 -2.04
N TYR A 186 -21.11 -8.01 -3.22
CA TYR A 186 -20.39 -8.38 -4.43
C TYR A 186 -19.44 -7.25 -4.78
N THR A 187 -18.19 -7.59 -5.06
CA THR A 187 -17.18 -6.60 -5.49
C THR A 187 -16.69 -6.96 -6.86
N ALA A 188 -16.89 -6.07 -7.83
CA ALA A 188 -16.33 -6.20 -9.17
C ALA A 188 -15.28 -5.11 -9.37
N TYR A 189 -14.06 -5.48 -9.76
CA TYR A 189 -13.06 -4.47 -10.15
C TYR A 189 -12.39 -4.79 -11.48
N THR A 190 -12.02 -3.73 -12.19
CA THR A 190 -11.22 -3.79 -13.42
C THR A 190 -9.75 -3.50 -13.13
N TYR A 191 -8.88 -4.06 -13.96
CA TYR A 191 -7.44 -3.77 -13.91
C TYR A 191 -6.92 -3.50 -15.32
N PRO A 192 -7.25 -2.34 -15.92
CA PRO A 192 -6.79 -1.97 -17.25
C PRO A 192 -5.32 -1.58 -17.27
N ASP A 193 -4.72 -1.56 -18.46
CA ASP A 193 -3.30 -1.20 -18.67
C ASP A 193 -2.97 0.23 -18.21
N HIS A 194 -3.97 1.10 -18.20
CA HIS A 194 -3.87 2.48 -17.73
C HIS A 194 -4.71 2.68 -16.44
N PRO A 195 -4.13 3.25 -15.37
CA PRO A 195 -4.82 3.38 -14.08
C PRO A 195 -6.08 4.24 -14.14
N GLN A 196 -6.19 5.16 -15.11
CA GLN A 196 -7.37 6.02 -15.28
C GLN A 196 -8.64 5.26 -15.67
N GLY A 197 -8.54 4.00 -16.11
CA GLY A 197 -9.69 3.15 -16.43
C GLY A 197 -10.12 2.22 -15.28
N GLN A 198 -9.41 2.26 -14.15
CA GLN A 198 -9.66 1.34 -13.04
C GLN A 198 -10.96 1.73 -12.33
N ARG A 199 -11.90 0.80 -12.26
CA ARG A 199 -13.20 0.98 -11.61
C ARG A 199 -13.44 -0.17 -10.65
N THR A 200 -13.95 0.15 -9.47
CA THR A 200 -14.38 -0.80 -8.45
C THR A 200 -15.85 -0.53 -8.13
N LEU A 201 -16.68 -1.53 -8.35
CA LEU A 201 -18.13 -1.51 -8.19
C LEU A 201 -18.51 -2.43 -7.03
N TYR A 202 -19.35 -1.95 -6.13
CA TYR A 202 -19.88 -2.70 -5.00
C TYR A 202 -21.39 -2.86 -5.14
N PHE A 203 -21.88 -4.09 -5.09
CA PHE A 203 -23.30 -4.39 -5.19
C PHE A 203 -23.83 -5.05 -3.92
N ASP A 204 -25.05 -4.68 -3.56
CA ASP A 204 -25.79 -5.26 -2.45
C ASP A 204 -26.16 -6.70 -2.76
N ARG A 205 -25.90 -7.61 -1.82
CA ARG A 205 -26.09 -9.04 -2.06
C ARG A 205 -27.55 -9.47 -2.18
N TRP A 206 -28.49 -8.70 -1.62
CA TRP A 206 -29.90 -9.09 -1.54
C TRP A 206 -30.69 -8.51 -2.70
N THR A 207 -30.49 -7.22 -2.96
CA THR A 207 -31.18 -6.47 -4.01
C THR A 207 -30.46 -6.56 -5.36
N GLY A 208 -29.14 -6.73 -5.36
CA GLY A 208 -28.30 -6.61 -6.54
C GLY A 208 -28.08 -5.16 -7.00
N GLY A 209 -28.52 -4.17 -6.21
CA GLY A 209 -28.33 -2.76 -6.52
C GLY A 209 -26.88 -2.32 -6.31
N LEU A 210 -26.43 -1.34 -7.10
CA LEU A 210 -25.13 -0.72 -6.91
C LEU A 210 -25.13 0.11 -5.61
N ILE A 211 -24.29 -0.27 -4.66
CA ILE A 211 -24.05 0.47 -3.42
C ILE A 211 -23.10 1.64 -3.69
N ARG A 212 -22.02 1.36 -4.43
CA ARG A 212 -20.94 2.32 -4.63
C ARG A 212 -20.11 2.01 -5.86
N GLU A 213 -19.63 3.07 -6.50
CA GLU A 213 -18.61 3.03 -7.54
C GLU A 213 -17.42 3.90 -7.14
N VAL A 214 -16.21 3.40 -7.41
CA VAL A 214 -14.94 4.12 -7.18
C VAL A 214 -14.05 3.96 -8.41
N GLY A 215 -13.58 5.07 -8.98
CA GLY A 215 -12.67 5.14 -10.12
C GLY A 215 -12.02 6.50 -10.23
#